data_AF-A0A930U436-F1
#
_entry.id   AF-A0A930U436-F1
#
_cell.length_a   1.000
_cell.length_b   1.000
_cell.length_c   1.000
_cell.angle_alpha   90.00
_cell.angle_beta   90.00
_cell.angle_gamma   90.00
#
_symmetry.space_group_name_H-M   'P 1'
#
loop_
_entity.id
_entity.type
_entity.pdbx_description
1 polymer ?
#
loop_
_entity_poly.entity_id
_entity_poly.type
_entity_poly.pdbx_seq_one_letter_code
_entity_poly.pdbx_strand_id
1 'polypeptide(L)'
;MRLESRDRGLDDSLVITLAPLDVAQAYALVSDPAHGAAVVMTGMVRNQTAGRPVVALDYQAYEPMAVTVFRQIAVAVRQQWPTVGRVVIWHRIGRLSIGEISVVVAVGSPHRAEAFEGCRYAIDTLKHTAPIWKKELWADGSGSWVNIGNCLVEDVSASGQRHP
;
A
#
# COMPACT_ATOMS: atom_id res chain seq x y z
N MET A 1 25.98 -32.50 8.90
CA MET A 1 24.53 -32.22 8.85
C MET A 1 24.38 -30.77 8.39
N ARG A 2 24.28 -30.59 7.06
CA ARG A 2 24.23 -29.29 6.40
C ARG A 2 22.76 -28.88 6.43
N LEU A 3 22.41 -27.84 7.16
CA LEU A 3 21.09 -27.23 7.05
C LEU A 3 21.02 -26.65 5.65
N GLU A 4 20.37 -27.37 4.76
CA GLU A 4 19.95 -26.86 3.46
C GLU A 4 19.04 -25.67 3.77
N SER A 5 19.58 -24.48 3.57
CA SER A 5 18.81 -23.24 3.51
C SER A 5 17.78 -23.44 2.40
N ARG A 6 16.57 -23.83 2.79
CA ARG A 6 15.41 -23.71 1.92
C ARG A 6 15.36 -22.26 1.52
N ASP A 7 15.79 -21.98 0.30
CA ASP A 7 15.35 -20.84 -0.46
C ASP A 7 13.83 -21.02 -0.60
N ARG A 8 13.08 -20.64 0.44
CA ARG A 8 11.64 -20.49 0.36
C ARG A 8 11.49 -19.32 -0.57
N GLY A 9 11.33 -19.60 -1.87
CA GLY A 9 10.77 -18.65 -2.81
C GLY A 9 9.44 -18.19 -2.21
N LEU A 10 9.47 -17.09 -1.49
CA LEU A 10 8.28 -16.54 -0.86
C LEU A 10 7.46 -16.00 -2.04
N ASP A 11 6.39 -16.71 -2.39
CA ASP A 11 5.44 -16.30 -3.42
C ASP A 11 4.71 -15.04 -2.92
N ASP A 12 5.34 -13.89 -3.06
CA ASP A 12 4.70 -12.60 -2.81
C ASP A 12 3.48 -12.44 -3.72
N SER A 13 2.41 -11.84 -3.20
CA SER A 13 1.23 -11.53 -4.00
C SER A 13 1.24 -10.04 -4.35
N LEU A 14 1.60 -9.73 -5.59
CA LEU A 14 1.85 -8.37 -6.07
C LEU A 14 0.94 -8.11 -7.27
N VAL A 15 -0.12 -7.31 -7.07
CA VAL A 15 -1.24 -7.24 -8.01
C VAL A 15 -1.68 -5.80 -8.26
N ILE A 16 -1.98 -5.49 -9.51
CA ILE A 16 -2.84 -4.37 -9.92
C ILE A 16 -4.12 -4.96 -10.49
N THR A 17 -5.27 -4.41 -10.11
CA THR A 17 -6.57 -4.98 -10.52
C THR A 17 -7.65 -3.92 -10.61
N LEU A 18 -8.70 -4.19 -11.39
CA LEU A 18 -9.94 -3.40 -11.38
C LEU A 18 -10.92 -3.88 -10.29
N ALA A 19 -10.76 -5.12 -9.82
CA ALA A 19 -11.65 -5.74 -8.86
C ALA A 19 -11.47 -5.17 -7.44
N PRO A 20 -12.53 -5.19 -6.60
CA PRO A 20 -12.41 -4.89 -5.17
C PRO A 20 -11.34 -5.75 -4.48
N LEU A 21 -10.62 -5.16 -3.51
CA LEU A 21 -9.57 -5.85 -2.76
C LEU A 21 -10.16 -6.54 -1.52
N ASP A 22 -9.80 -7.81 -1.32
CA ASP A 22 -10.25 -8.62 -0.19
C ASP A 22 -9.21 -8.62 0.95
N VAL A 23 -9.51 -7.92 2.03
CA VAL A 23 -8.63 -7.80 3.20
C VAL A 23 -8.43 -9.16 3.90
N ALA A 24 -9.46 -10.00 3.95
CA ALA A 24 -9.36 -11.32 4.58
C ALA A 24 -8.47 -12.25 3.75
N GLN A 25 -8.55 -12.18 2.42
CA GLN A 25 -7.67 -12.91 1.53
C GLN A 25 -6.21 -12.45 1.69
N ALA A 26 -5.95 -11.14 1.76
CA ALA A 26 -4.60 -10.60 1.99
C ALA A 26 -4.02 -11.08 3.34
N TYR A 27 -4.83 -11.06 4.41
CA TYR A 27 -4.45 -11.59 5.72
C TYR A 27 -4.12 -13.08 5.66
N ALA A 28 -4.97 -13.88 5.01
CA ALA A 28 -4.77 -15.32 4.87
C ALA A 28 -3.47 -15.66 4.12
N LEU A 29 -3.11 -14.88 3.09
CA LEU A 29 -1.88 -15.10 2.33
C LEU A 29 -0.62 -14.93 3.18
N VAL A 30 -0.60 -13.97 4.12
CA VAL A 30 0.57 -13.72 4.99
C VAL A 30 0.53 -14.51 6.30
N SER A 31 -0.52 -15.28 6.53
CA SER A 31 -0.64 -16.18 7.68
C SER A 31 0.19 -17.43 7.44
N ASP A 32 1.15 -17.69 8.34
CA ASP A 32 2.02 -18.87 8.32
C ASP A 32 2.23 -19.36 9.76
N PRO A 33 2.31 -20.68 10.04
CA PRO A 33 2.59 -21.19 11.38
C PRO A 33 3.88 -20.67 12.03
N ALA A 34 4.84 -20.18 11.23
CA ALA A 34 6.07 -19.55 11.72
C ALA A 34 5.90 -18.05 12.05
N HIS A 35 4.76 -17.43 11.72
CA HIS A 35 4.49 -16.03 11.98
C HIS A 35 3.71 -15.85 13.29
N GLY A 36 4.30 -15.16 14.26
CA GLY A 36 3.62 -14.70 15.47
C GLY A 36 2.85 -13.40 15.28
N ALA A 37 2.99 -12.75 14.12
CA ALA A 37 2.30 -11.50 13.79
C ALA A 37 2.01 -11.38 12.29
N ALA A 38 0.88 -10.76 11.98
CA ALA A 38 0.55 -10.26 10.66
C ALA A 38 -0.02 -8.85 10.80
N VAL A 39 0.44 -7.94 9.94
CA VAL A 39 -0.06 -6.57 9.85
C VAL A 39 -0.68 -6.38 8.48
N VAL A 40 -1.89 -5.83 8.45
CA VAL A 40 -2.59 -5.46 7.22
C VAL A 40 -2.95 -3.98 7.30
N MET A 41 -2.56 -3.23 6.28
CA MET A 41 -2.88 -1.81 6.13
C MET A 41 -3.70 -1.63 4.87
N THR A 42 -4.73 -0.79 4.96
CA THR A 42 -5.59 -0.44 3.83
C THR A 42 -5.56 1.06 3.60
N GLY A 43 -5.50 1.47 2.33
CA GLY A 43 -5.76 2.85 1.93
C GLY A 43 -7.17 2.95 1.36
N MET A 44 -7.97 3.89 1.87
CA MET A 44 -9.37 4.05 1.50
C MET A 44 -9.63 5.44 0.90
N VAL A 45 -10.61 5.52 0.01
CA VAL A 45 -11.07 6.81 -0.53
C VAL A 45 -11.77 7.62 0.57
N ARG A 46 -11.24 8.81 0.87
CA ARG A 46 -11.86 9.77 1.79
C ARG A 46 -12.87 10.65 1.06
N ASN A 47 -13.82 11.21 1.80
CA ASN A 47 -14.80 12.18 1.27
C ASN A 47 -14.24 13.61 1.09
N GLN A 48 -13.00 13.85 1.49
CA GLN A 48 -12.35 15.16 1.38
C GLN A 48 -10.85 15.02 1.04
N THR A 49 -10.36 15.92 0.19
CA THR A 49 -8.92 16.19 -0.01
C THR A 49 -8.70 17.69 0.07
N ALA A 50 -7.71 18.13 0.86
CA ALA A 50 -7.34 19.55 0.99
C ALA A 50 -8.54 20.49 1.23
N GLY A 51 -9.50 20.05 2.05
CA GLY A 51 -10.72 20.80 2.36
C GLY A 51 -11.81 20.79 1.28
N ARG A 52 -11.61 20.11 0.15
CA ARG A 52 -12.60 20.01 -0.94
C ARG A 52 -13.34 18.67 -0.90
N PRO A 53 -14.67 18.64 -1.04
CA PRO A 53 -15.44 17.41 -1.16
C PRO A 53 -15.04 16.61 -2.40
N VAL A 54 -14.76 15.32 -2.21
CA VAL A 54 -14.44 14.36 -3.28
C VAL A 54 -15.59 13.36 -3.36
N VAL A 55 -16.07 13.05 -4.55
CA VAL A 55 -17.13 12.03 -4.75
C VAL A 55 -16.57 10.66 -5.13
N ALA A 56 -15.42 10.65 -5.80
CA ALA A 56 -14.72 9.45 -6.22
C ALA A 56 -13.26 9.76 -6.56
N LEU A 57 -12.42 8.73 -6.59
CA LEU A 57 -11.09 8.78 -7.19
C LEU A 57 -11.07 7.89 -8.44
N ASP A 58 -10.35 8.28 -9.47
CA ASP A 58 -10.05 7.44 -10.63
C ASP A 58 -8.54 7.17 -10.69
N TYR A 59 -8.16 5.91 -10.56
CA TYR A 59 -6.77 5.48 -10.49
C TYR A 59 -6.30 4.91 -11.82
N GLN A 60 -5.10 5.31 -12.25
CA GLN A 60 -4.42 4.76 -13.41
C GLN A 60 -3.01 4.32 -13.03
N ALA A 61 -2.47 3.31 -13.72
CA ALA A 61 -1.14 2.80 -13.45
C ALA A 61 -0.43 2.40 -14.74
N TYR A 62 0.90 2.57 -14.77
CA TYR A 62 1.73 1.84 -15.72
C TYR A 62 2.07 0.49 -15.10
N GLU A 63 1.14 -0.45 -15.30
CA GLU A 63 1.10 -1.72 -14.55
C GLU A 63 2.40 -2.53 -14.59
N PRO A 64 3.06 -2.78 -15.74
CA PRO A 64 4.31 -3.52 -15.78
C PRO A 64 5.42 -2.93 -14.89
N MET A 65 5.53 -1.60 -14.87
CA MET A 65 6.53 -0.92 -14.05
C MET A 65 6.11 -0.88 -12.58
N ALA A 66 4.83 -0.66 -12.28
CA ALA A 66 4.34 -0.67 -10.91
C ALA A 66 4.51 -2.03 -10.22
N VAL A 67 4.21 -3.14 -10.91
CA VAL A 67 4.49 -4.49 -10.37
C VAL A 67 5.99 -4.71 -10.16
N THR A 68 6.85 -4.16 -11.03
CA THR A 68 8.31 -4.20 -10.83
C THR A 68 8.73 -3.45 -9.57
N VAL A 69 8.17 -2.26 -9.33
CA VAL A 69 8.38 -1.50 -8.09
C VAL A 69 7.89 -2.29 -6.87
N PHE A 70 6.73 -2.95 -6.94
CA PHE A 70 6.22 -3.76 -5.82
C PHE A 70 7.17 -4.92 -5.46
N ARG A 71 7.78 -5.57 -6.47
CA ARG A 71 8.80 -6.60 -6.25
C ARG A 71 10.03 -6.04 -5.55
N GLN A 72 10.51 -4.88 -6.00
CA GLN A 72 11.66 -4.21 -5.39
C GLN A 72 11.39 -3.85 -3.92
N ILE A 73 10.18 -3.37 -3.63
CA ILE A 73 9.74 -3.07 -2.26
C ILE A 73 9.76 -4.34 -1.39
N ALA A 74 9.18 -5.44 -1.86
CA ALA A 74 9.15 -6.69 -1.09
C ALA A 74 10.57 -7.25 -0.83
N VAL A 75 11.47 -7.14 -1.81
CA VAL A 75 12.89 -7.48 -1.64
C VAL A 75 13.55 -6.58 -0.60
N ALA A 76 13.36 -5.26 -0.68
CA ALA A 76 13.95 -4.30 0.26
C ALA A 76 13.45 -4.51 1.70
N VAL A 77 12.16 -4.79 1.89
CA VAL A 77 11.59 -5.17 3.20
C VAL A 77 12.36 -6.36 3.77
N ARG A 78 12.60 -7.42 3.00
CA ARG A 78 13.32 -8.60 3.49
C ARG A 78 14.82 -8.38 3.65
N GLN A 79 15.42 -7.44 2.92
CA GLN A 79 16.81 -7.03 3.16
C GLN A 79 16.96 -6.33 4.51
N GLN A 80 15.98 -5.50 4.90
CA GLN A 80 16.01 -4.77 6.16
C GLN A 80 15.51 -5.59 7.35
N TRP A 81 14.51 -6.46 7.13
CA TRP A 81 13.94 -7.36 8.12
C TRP A 81 13.93 -8.81 7.60
N PRO A 82 15.04 -9.57 7.74
CA PRO A 82 15.17 -10.91 7.15
C PRO A 82 14.20 -11.96 7.69
N THR A 83 13.53 -11.69 8.81
CA THR A 83 12.52 -12.56 9.41
C THR A 83 11.13 -12.37 8.80
N VAL A 84 10.92 -11.30 8.02
CA VAL A 84 9.67 -11.09 7.28
C VAL A 84 9.47 -12.20 6.25
N GLY A 85 8.30 -12.82 6.28
CA GLY A 85 7.90 -13.83 5.31
C GLY A 85 7.28 -13.20 4.06
N ARG A 86 6.14 -13.76 3.64
CA ARG A 86 5.41 -13.28 2.46
C ARG A 86 4.96 -11.83 2.64
N VAL A 87 5.11 -11.06 1.57
CA VAL A 87 4.59 -9.69 1.44
C VAL A 87 3.46 -9.69 0.40
N VAL A 88 2.39 -8.96 0.72
CA VAL A 88 1.26 -8.70 -0.18
C VAL A 88 1.20 -7.21 -0.47
N ILE A 89 1.15 -6.85 -1.75
CA ILE A 89 0.96 -5.47 -2.20
C ILE A 89 -0.05 -5.48 -3.34
N TRP A 90 -1.26 -5.02 -3.06
CA TRP A 90 -2.33 -4.94 -4.03
C TRP A 90 -2.79 -3.51 -4.20
N HIS A 91 -2.98 -3.09 -5.45
CA HIS A 91 -3.54 -1.78 -5.76
C HIS A 91 -4.71 -1.92 -6.73
N ARG A 92 -5.84 -1.32 -6.38
CA ARG A 92 -7.01 -1.22 -7.26
C ARG A 92 -6.89 0.01 -8.15
N ILE A 93 -7.15 -0.15 -9.43
CA ILE A 93 -7.23 0.92 -10.43
C ILE A 93 -8.66 1.11 -10.91
N GLY A 94 -8.90 2.16 -11.70
CA GLY A 94 -10.22 2.59 -12.14
C GLY A 94 -10.93 3.47 -11.12
N ARG A 95 -12.24 3.62 -11.28
CA ARG A 95 -13.07 4.49 -10.45
C ARG A 95 -13.45 3.82 -9.12
N LEU A 96 -13.14 4.51 -8.02
CA LEU A 96 -13.47 4.12 -6.66
C LEU A 96 -14.28 5.21 -5.96
N SER A 97 -15.38 4.81 -5.33
CA SER A 97 -16.23 5.63 -4.47
C SER A 97 -15.65 5.80 -3.07
N ILE A 98 -16.15 6.80 -2.34
CA ILE A 98 -15.83 7.01 -0.93
C ILE A 98 -15.99 5.70 -0.13
N GLY A 99 -15.01 5.40 0.71
CA GLY A 99 -14.98 4.21 1.55
C GLY A 99 -14.47 2.95 0.85
N GLU A 100 -14.27 2.96 -0.47
CA GLU A 100 -13.64 1.82 -1.16
C GLU A 100 -12.13 1.77 -0.91
N ILE A 101 -11.59 0.55 -0.88
CA ILE A 101 -10.16 0.29 -0.66
C ILE A 101 -9.42 0.40 -2.00
N SER A 102 -8.43 1.30 -2.05
CA SER A 102 -7.55 1.48 -3.21
C SER A 102 -6.25 0.70 -3.12
N VAL A 103 -5.77 0.42 -1.91
CA VAL A 103 -4.52 -0.32 -1.70
C VAL A 103 -4.60 -1.19 -0.46
N VAL A 104 -4.04 -2.40 -0.55
CA VAL A 104 -3.81 -3.30 0.58
C VAL A 104 -2.32 -3.65 0.61
N VAL A 105 -1.71 -3.49 1.79
CA VAL A 105 -0.38 -4.03 2.08
C VAL A 105 -0.50 -4.97 3.27
N ALA A 106 0.00 -6.19 3.14
CA ALA A 106 0.06 -7.12 4.27
C ALA A 106 1.47 -7.72 4.41
N VAL A 107 1.91 -7.87 5.65
CA VAL A 107 3.23 -8.42 6.00
C VAL A 107 3.09 -9.36 7.19
N GLY A 108 3.62 -10.58 7.03
CA GLY A 108 3.74 -11.57 8.10
C GLY A 108 5.17 -11.71 8.61
N SER A 109 5.34 -11.90 9.93
CA SER A 109 6.63 -12.08 10.57
C SER A 109 6.52 -12.91 11.87
N PRO A 110 7.57 -13.61 12.32
CA PRO A 110 7.64 -14.21 13.66
C PRO A 110 7.31 -13.24 14.79
N HIS A 111 7.64 -11.95 14.62
CA HIS A 111 7.49 -10.93 15.66
C HIS A 111 6.81 -9.66 15.10
N ARG A 112 6.05 -8.99 15.98
CA ARG A 112 5.21 -7.85 15.59
C ARG A 112 5.99 -6.64 15.11
N ALA A 113 7.19 -6.40 15.63
CA ALA A 113 7.94 -5.18 15.32
C ALA A 113 8.28 -5.13 13.83
N GLU A 114 8.81 -6.21 13.30
CA GLU A 114 9.19 -6.37 11.90
C GLU A 114 7.96 -6.40 10.97
N ALA A 115 6.84 -6.95 11.43
CA ALA A 115 5.59 -6.90 10.67
C ALA A 115 5.09 -5.45 10.50
N PHE A 116 5.11 -4.66 11.58
CA PHE A 116 4.73 -3.23 11.52
C PHE A 116 5.68 -2.43 10.65
N GLU A 117 6.99 -2.54 10.90
CA GLU A 117 7.99 -1.76 10.17
C GLU A 117 8.04 -2.14 8.69
N GLY A 118 7.98 -3.44 8.36
CA GLY A 118 7.92 -3.91 6.98
C GLY A 118 6.66 -3.42 6.24
N CYS A 119 5.50 -3.46 6.89
CA CYS A 119 4.25 -2.98 6.30
C CYS A 119 4.29 -1.46 6.06
N ARG A 120 4.81 -0.69 7.03
CA ARG A 120 4.97 0.75 6.93
C ARG A 120 5.93 1.13 5.80
N TYR A 121 7.11 0.51 5.76
CA TYR A 121 8.09 0.74 4.70
C TYR A 121 7.48 0.48 3.33
N ALA A 122 6.75 -0.62 3.18
CA ALA A 122 6.15 -0.99 1.91
C ALA A 122 5.13 0.04 1.40
N ILE A 123 4.23 0.55 2.26
CA ILE A 123 3.26 1.56 1.83
C ILE A 123 3.90 2.92 1.57
N ASP A 124 4.83 3.35 2.42
CA ASP A 124 5.49 4.64 2.27
C ASP A 124 6.31 4.67 0.96
N THR A 125 7.03 3.58 0.68
CA THR A 125 7.80 3.43 -0.56
C THR A 125 6.90 3.34 -1.78
N LEU A 126 5.81 2.56 -1.72
CA LEU A 126 4.84 2.46 -2.81
C LEU A 126 4.30 3.83 -3.20
N LYS A 127 3.87 4.62 -2.20
CA LYS A 127 3.32 5.96 -2.45
C LYS A 127 4.33 6.89 -3.09
N HIS A 128 5.61 6.70 -2.81
CA HIS A 128 6.67 7.55 -3.34
C HIS A 128 7.15 7.13 -4.75
N THR A 129 7.20 5.82 -5.03
CA THR A 129 7.93 5.31 -6.21
C THR A 129 7.06 4.63 -7.25
N ALA A 130 5.85 4.18 -6.92
CA ALA A 130 5.00 3.46 -7.87
C ALA A 130 4.40 4.43 -8.92
N PRO A 131 4.48 4.12 -10.23
CA PRO A 131 3.87 4.91 -11.29
C PRO A 131 2.35 4.68 -11.33
N ILE A 132 1.68 5.19 -10.30
CA ILE A 132 0.23 5.15 -10.10
C ILE A 132 -0.24 6.58 -9.84
N TRP A 133 -1.24 6.99 -10.60
CA TRP A 133 -1.82 8.34 -10.55
C TRP A 133 -3.27 8.26 -10.12
N LYS A 134 -3.73 9.26 -9.38
CA LYS A 134 -5.14 9.42 -9.04
C LYS A 134 -5.70 10.70 -9.67
N LYS A 135 -6.93 10.64 -10.13
CA LYS A 135 -7.74 11.82 -10.44
C LYS A 135 -8.81 11.95 -9.38
N GLU A 136 -8.92 13.12 -8.78
CA GLU A 136 -9.99 13.43 -7.85
C GLU A 136 -11.20 13.91 -8.64
N LEU A 137 -12.37 13.31 -8.40
CA LEU A 137 -13.62 13.67 -9.06
C LEU A 137 -14.51 14.43 -8.08
N TRP A 138 -15.01 15.59 -8.50
CA TRP A 138 -15.81 16.49 -7.67
C TRP A 138 -17.28 16.46 -8.10
N ALA A 139 -18.18 16.96 -7.24
CA ALA A 139 -19.62 16.90 -7.47
C ALA A 139 -20.09 17.70 -8.70
N ASP A 140 -19.30 18.68 -9.14
CA ASP A 140 -19.57 19.50 -10.33
C ASP A 140 -19.11 18.84 -11.65
N GLY A 141 -18.57 17.62 -11.58
CA GLY A 141 -18.06 16.88 -12.74
C GLY A 141 -16.64 17.27 -13.16
N SER A 142 -16.02 18.25 -12.50
CA SER A 142 -14.61 18.57 -12.69
C SER A 142 -13.69 17.56 -11.98
N GLY A 143 -12.40 17.59 -12.31
CA GLY A 143 -11.41 16.78 -11.58
C GLY A 143 -9.97 17.13 -11.87
N SER A 144 -9.11 16.93 -10.88
CA SER A 144 -7.67 17.20 -10.93
C SER A 144 -6.86 15.91 -10.83
N TRP A 145 -5.79 15.80 -11.63
CA TRP A 145 -4.82 14.72 -11.51
C TRP A 145 -3.80 15.05 -10.44
N VAL A 146 -3.53 14.09 -9.55
CA VAL A 146 -2.55 14.21 -8.47
C VAL A 146 -1.70 12.95 -8.47
N ASN A 147 -0.38 13.12 -8.38
CA ASN A 147 0.53 11.99 -8.16
C ASN A 147 0.41 11.54 -6.69
N ILE A 148 0.36 10.23 -6.43
CA ILE A 148 0.22 9.69 -5.07
C ILE A 148 1.38 10.15 -4.15
N GLY A 149 2.58 10.34 -4.68
CA GLY A 149 3.75 10.80 -3.91
C GLY A 149 3.68 12.26 -3.47
N ASN A 150 2.97 13.11 -4.22
CA ASN A 150 2.83 14.53 -3.89
C ASN A 150 1.79 14.81 -2.80
N CYS A 151 0.92 13.86 -2.46
CA CYS A 151 -0.06 14.04 -1.38
C CYS A 151 0.57 14.13 0.01
N LEU A 152 1.81 13.68 0.20
CA LEU A 152 2.49 13.74 1.50
C LEU A 152 2.95 15.14 1.90
N VAL A 153 3.01 16.09 0.94
CA VAL A 153 3.60 17.42 1.17
C VAL A 153 2.56 18.45 1.63
N GLU A 154 1.28 18.25 1.32
CA GLU A 154 0.22 19.24 1.60
C GLU A 154 -0.39 19.11 3.02
N ASP A 155 -0.23 17.96 3.70
CA ASP A 155 -0.83 17.73 5.02
C ASP A 155 0.01 18.29 6.20
N VAL A 156 1.24 18.76 5.97
CA VAL A 156 2.15 19.24 7.05
C VAL A 156 2.09 20.77 7.26
N SER A 157 1.51 21.53 6.34
CA SER A 157 1.49 23.01 6.40
C SER A 157 0.27 23.60 7.12
N ALA A 158 -0.67 22.79 7.61
CA ALA A 158 -1.92 23.28 8.22
C ALA A 158 -1.94 23.32 9.77
N SER A 159 -0.82 23.07 10.47
CA SER A 159 -0.79 23.18 11.93
C SER A 159 0.50 23.83 12.47
N GLY A 160 0.47 25.14 12.64
CA GLY A 160 1.41 25.94 13.43
C GLY A 160 1.30 27.41 13.02
N GLN A 161 0.92 28.37 13.85
CA GLN A 161 1.21 28.55 15.27
C GLN A 161 0.05 29.27 15.98
N ARG A 162 -0.21 28.87 17.23
CA ARG A 162 -0.86 29.71 18.24
C ARG A 162 0.04 29.73 19.49
N HIS A 163 0.35 30.95 19.93
CA HIS A 163 0.84 31.38 21.26
C HIS A 163 2.35 31.28 21.56
N PRO A 164 2.90 32.15 22.45
CA PRO A 164 2.25 32.94 23.52
C PRO A 164 1.43 34.16 23.06
#